data_AF-A0A2D9TGF7-F1
#
_entry.id   AF-A0A2D9TGF7-F1
#
_cell.length_a   1.000
_cell.length_b   1.000
_cell.length_c   1.000
_cell.angle_alpha   90.00
_cell.angle_beta   90.00
_cell.angle_gamma   90.00
#
_symmetry.space_group_name_H-M   'P 1'
#
loop_
_entity.id
_entity.type
_entity.pdbx_description
1 polymer ?
#
loop_
_entity_poly.entity_id
_entity_poly.type
_entity_poly.pdbx_seq_one_letter_code
_entity_poly.pdbx_strand_id
1 'polypeptide(L)'
;MSERAAWAREVETHRKIRGRRWRVSDPRIPEDLRQLLVDELMDARRAVGAAKRADDAVAERAARDRVHDAKVALGERGVEWWAAEVDEAGRADRRDRARRVLERRTPGPKWTLDDAVEAIAG
;
A
#
# COMPACT_ATOMS: atom_id res chain seq x y z
N MET A 1 6.79 -11.14 -24.33
CA MET A 1 7.05 -10.60 -22.97
C MET A 1 6.17 -9.37 -22.81
N SER A 2 5.43 -9.25 -21.71
CA SER A 2 4.53 -8.10 -21.45
C SER A 2 5.31 -6.80 -21.29
N GLU A 3 4.74 -5.69 -21.76
CA GLU A 3 5.28 -4.32 -21.60
C GLU A 3 5.54 -3.98 -20.12
N ARG A 4 4.67 -4.43 -19.21
CA ARG A 4 4.84 -4.30 -17.75
C ARG A 4 6.13 -4.96 -17.26
N ALA A 5 6.47 -6.14 -17.79
CA ALA A 5 7.66 -6.88 -17.39
C ALA A 5 8.95 -6.30 -17.97
N ALA A 6 8.88 -5.63 -19.12
CA ALA A 6 10.01 -4.90 -19.68
C ALA A 6 10.30 -3.63 -18.86
N TRP A 7 9.27 -2.81 -18.62
CA TRP A 7 9.37 -1.61 -17.78
C TRP A 7 9.85 -1.91 -16.35
N ALA A 8 9.38 -3.02 -15.75
CA ALA A 8 9.81 -3.48 -14.43
C ALA A 8 11.33 -3.69 -14.27
N ARG A 9 12.05 -3.99 -15.36
CA ARG A 9 13.52 -4.17 -15.34
C ARG A 9 14.27 -2.85 -15.24
N GLU A 10 13.61 -1.75 -15.56
CA GLU A 10 14.20 -0.41 -15.61
C GLU A 10 13.95 0.38 -14.33
N VAL A 11 13.07 -0.11 -13.45
CA VAL A 11 12.69 0.55 -12.19
C VAL A 11 13.22 -0.19 -10.96
N GLU A 12 13.52 0.56 -9.89
CA GLU A 12 13.87 -0.03 -8.59
C GLU A 12 12.66 -0.81 -8.06
N THR A 13 12.78 -2.14 -7.87
CA THR A 13 11.74 -2.95 -7.23
C THR A 13 11.99 -3.17 -5.74
N HIS A 14 13.24 -3.01 -5.31
CA HIS A 14 13.68 -3.26 -3.95
C HIS A 14 14.74 -2.27 -3.50
N ARG A 15 14.60 -1.79 -2.26
CA ARG A 15 15.63 -1.04 -1.54
C ARG A 15 16.34 -1.93 -0.53
N LYS A 16 17.66 -1.80 -0.42
CA LYS A 16 18.45 -2.51 0.62
C LYS A 16 18.62 -1.61 1.85
N ILE A 17 18.25 -2.11 3.03
CA ILE A 17 18.41 -1.42 4.32
C ILE A 17 19.04 -2.43 5.29
N ARG A 18 20.24 -2.12 5.80
CA ARG A 18 20.99 -2.98 6.73
C ARG A 18 21.08 -4.44 6.25
N GLY A 19 21.41 -4.63 4.98
CA GLY A 19 21.53 -5.95 4.33
C GLY A 19 20.21 -6.65 3.98
N ARG A 20 19.06 -6.14 4.43
CA ARG A 20 17.73 -6.70 4.11
C ARG A 20 17.13 -6.00 2.88
N ARG A 21 16.52 -6.78 1.99
CA ARG A 21 15.77 -6.26 0.84
C ARG A 21 14.34 -5.95 1.27
N TRP A 22 13.89 -4.75 0.91
CA TRP A 22 12.53 -4.27 1.12
C TRP A 22 11.94 -3.93 -0.23
N ARG A 23 10.75 -4.43 -0.53
CA ARG A 23 10.00 -4.03 -1.71
C ARG A 23 9.72 -2.52 -1.63
N VAL A 24 9.93 -1.79 -2.72
CA VAL A 24 9.53 -0.37 -2.79
C VAL A 24 8.07 -0.24 -3.20
N SER A 25 7.46 0.90 -2.90
CA SER A 25 6.10 1.21 -3.32
C SER A 25 5.97 1.20 -4.84
N ASP A 26 4.80 0.85 -5.35
CA ASP A 26 4.51 0.84 -6.78
C ASP A 26 4.58 2.27 -7.35
N PRO A 27 5.52 2.55 -8.26
CA PRO A 27 5.76 3.92 -8.72
C PRO A 27 4.69 4.41 -9.70
N ARG A 28 3.72 3.58 -10.09
CA ARG A 28 2.57 4.00 -10.94
C ARG A 28 1.46 4.65 -10.13
N ILE A 29 1.46 4.49 -8.80
CA ILE A 29 0.48 5.14 -7.94
C ILE A 29 0.69 6.66 -8.07
N PRO A 30 -0.36 7.44 -8.42
CA PRO A 30 -0.29 8.90 -8.45
C PRO A 30 0.28 9.48 -7.15
N GLU A 31 1.12 10.51 -7.25
CA GLU A 31 1.85 11.08 -6.12
C GLU A 31 0.95 11.45 -4.93
N ASP A 32 -0.18 12.09 -5.21
CA ASP A 32 -1.16 12.52 -4.21
C ASP A 32 -1.81 11.34 -3.49
N LEU A 33 -2.19 10.29 -4.22
CA LEU A 33 -2.69 9.04 -3.62
C LEU A 33 -1.60 8.30 -2.86
N ARG A 34 -0.37 8.24 -3.38
CA ARG A 34 0.76 7.61 -2.70
C ARG A 34 1.05 8.31 -1.37
N GLN A 35 1.02 9.65 -1.34
CA GLN A 35 1.22 10.42 -0.13
C GLN A 35 0.12 10.13 0.90
N LEU A 36 -1.15 10.03 0.50
CA LEU A 36 -2.24 9.62 1.41
C LEU A 36 -2.01 8.24 2.03
N LEU A 37 -1.55 7.26 1.24
CA LEU A 37 -1.23 5.92 1.74
C LEU A 37 -0.02 5.94 2.71
N VAL A 38 1.00 6.75 2.42
CA VAL A 38 2.16 6.94 3.29
C VAL A 38 1.75 7.60 4.61
N ASP A 39 0.89 8.62 4.56
CA ASP A 39 0.38 9.28 5.76
C ASP A 39 -0.40 8.31 6.65
N GLU A 40 -1.26 7.47 6.05
CA GLU A 40 -1.97 6.41 6.78
C GLU A 40 -1.00 5.41 7.40
N LEU A 41 0.01 4.98 6.65
CA LEU A 41 1.02 4.06 7.15
C LEU A 41 1.77 4.64 8.36
N MET A 42 2.10 5.92 8.32
CA MET A 42 2.81 6.58 9.41
C MET A 42 1.94 6.78 10.64
N ASP A 43 0.67 7.15 10.47
CA ASP A 43 -0.28 7.23 11.58
C ASP A 43 -0.60 5.86 12.18
N ALA A 44 -0.77 4.82 11.36
CA ALA A 44 -0.97 3.46 11.83
C ALA A 44 0.25 2.96 12.63
N ARG A 45 1.48 3.25 12.19
CA ARG A 45 2.71 2.93 12.93
C ARG A 45 2.78 3.65 14.28
N ARG A 46 2.41 4.93 14.33
CA ARG A 46 2.32 5.69 15.59
C ARG A 46 1.30 5.05 16.53
N ALA A 47 0.14 4.65 16.01
CA ALA A 47 -0.91 3.98 16.78
C ALA A 47 -0.46 2.63 17.35
N VAL A 48 0.31 1.82 16.59
CA VAL A 48 0.93 0.60 17.13
C VAL A 48 1.82 0.93 18.34
N GLY A 49 2.66 1.97 18.23
CA GLY A 49 3.53 2.40 19.33
C GLY A 49 2.74 2.89 20.55
N ALA A 50 1.63 3.59 20.34
CA ALA A 50 0.75 4.05 21.43
C ALA A 50 0.07 2.88 22.13
N ALA A 51 -0.52 1.95 21.38
CA ALA A 51 -1.19 0.77 21.92
C ALA A 51 -0.24 -0.11 22.74
N LYS A 52 0.99 -0.33 22.26
CA LYS A 52 2.03 -1.03 23.01
C LYS A 52 2.37 -0.39 24.35
N ARG A 53 2.45 0.95 24.40
CA ARG A 53 2.73 1.68 25.65
C ARG A 53 1.56 1.62 26.64
N ALA A 54 0.35 1.46 26.13
CA ALA A 54 -0.87 1.31 26.93
C ALA A 54 -1.17 -0.15 27.30
N ASP A 55 -0.36 -1.12 26.84
CA ASP A 55 -0.63 -2.56 26.92
C ASP A 55 -2.01 -2.98 26.37
N ASP A 56 -2.49 -2.25 25.36
CA ASP A 56 -3.78 -2.50 24.71
C ASP A 56 -3.61 -3.40 23.48
N ALA A 57 -3.78 -4.71 23.69
CA ALA A 57 -3.65 -5.70 22.64
C ALA A 57 -4.69 -5.54 21.50
N VAL A 58 -5.88 -5.03 21.79
CA VAL A 58 -6.95 -4.84 20.79
C VAL A 58 -6.61 -3.66 19.89
N ALA A 59 -6.25 -2.52 20.47
CA ALA A 59 -5.80 -1.36 19.72
C ALA A 59 -4.53 -1.66 18.93
N GLU A 60 -3.61 -2.47 19.49
CA GLU A 60 -2.40 -2.88 18.80
C GLU A 60 -2.73 -3.70 17.54
N ARG A 61 -3.63 -4.68 17.67
CA ARG A 61 -4.07 -5.50 16.53
C ARG A 61 -4.71 -4.63 15.45
N ALA A 62 -5.64 -3.76 15.82
CA ALA A 62 -6.30 -2.86 14.87
C ALA A 62 -5.29 -1.95 14.15
N ALA A 63 -4.30 -1.40 14.86
CA ALA A 63 -3.27 -0.56 14.27
C ALA A 63 -2.34 -1.36 13.32
N ARG A 64 -2.00 -2.61 13.65
CA ARG A 64 -1.23 -3.49 12.77
C ARG A 64 -1.99 -3.86 11.49
N ASP A 65 -3.31 -4.07 11.59
CA ASP A 65 -4.15 -4.33 10.43
C ASP A 65 -4.17 -3.11 9.48
N ARG A 66 -4.24 -1.89 10.02
CA ARG A 66 -4.08 -0.65 9.24
C ARG A 66 -2.72 -0.52 8.54
N VAL A 67 -1.64 -0.90 9.23
CA VAL A 67 -0.30 -0.96 8.62
C VAL A 67 -0.26 -1.97 7.47
N HIS A 68 -0.95 -3.11 7.63
CA HIS A 68 -1.03 -4.11 6.58
C HIS A 68 -1.79 -3.57 5.37
N ASP A 69 -2.98 -2.99 5.57
CA ASP A 69 -3.78 -2.38 4.48
C ASP A 69 -2.96 -1.37 3.68
N ALA A 70 -2.33 -0.39 4.35
CA ALA A 70 -1.55 0.64 3.67
C ALA A 70 -0.38 0.06 2.87
N LYS A 71 0.29 -0.97 3.39
CA LYS A 71 1.41 -1.61 2.68
C LYS A 71 0.99 -2.44 1.47
N VAL A 72 -0.15 -3.11 1.54
CA VAL A 72 -0.69 -3.82 0.38
C VAL A 72 -1.13 -2.81 -0.70
N ALA A 73 -1.83 -1.74 -0.30
CA ALA A 73 -2.23 -0.67 -1.20
C ALA A 73 -1.02 0.00 -1.89
N LEU A 74 0.06 0.27 -1.14
CA LEU A 74 1.33 0.79 -1.68
C LEU A 74 2.06 -0.21 -2.59
N GLY A 75 1.65 -1.49 -2.61
CA GLY A 75 2.35 -2.55 -3.33
C GLY A 75 3.59 -3.10 -2.62
N GLU A 76 3.90 -2.64 -1.40
CA GLU A 76 5.03 -3.14 -0.58
C GLU A 76 4.80 -4.57 -0.04
N ARG A 77 3.54 -5.03 -0.07
CA ARG A 77 3.10 -6.37 0.32
C ARG A 77 2.04 -6.88 -0.66
N GLY A 78 1.69 -8.16 -0.53
CA GLY A 78 0.75 -8.82 -1.44
C GLY A 78 1.43 -9.15 -2.78
N VAL A 79 0.63 -9.17 -3.83
CA VAL A 79 1.11 -9.44 -5.20
C VAL A 79 2.18 -8.44 -5.63
N GLU A 80 3.15 -8.92 -6.40
CA GLU A 80 4.25 -8.10 -6.91
C GLU A 80 3.73 -7.16 -7.99
N TRP A 81 3.91 -5.85 -7.80
CA TRP A 81 3.40 -4.87 -8.76
C TRP A 81 4.10 -4.94 -10.13
N TRP A 82 5.29 -5.54 -10.19
CA TRP A 82 6.06 -5.80 -11.41
C TRP A 82 5.77 -7.17 -12.05
N ALA A 83 4.88 -7.98 -11.46
CA ALA A 83 4.54 -9.27 -12.04
C ALA A 83 3.97 -9.06 -13.45
N ALA A 84 4.40 -9.90 -14.39
CA ALA A 84 3.91 -9.86 -15.77
C ALA A 84 2.40 -10.10 -15.82
N GLU A 85 1.92 -10.98 -14.94
CA GLU A 85 0.53 -11.35 -14.74
C GLU A 85 0.21 -11.25 -13.25
N VAL A 86 -0.93 -10.66 -12.93
CA VAL A 86 -1.51 -10.66 -11.58
C VAL A 86 -2.87 -11.35 -11.72
N ASP A 87 -3.19 -12.27 -10.84
CA ASP A 87 -4.51 -12.90 -10.84
C ASP A 87 -5.58 -11.91 -10.32
N GLU A 88 -6.85 -12.22 -10.59
CA GLU A 88 -7.93 -11.33 -10.14
C GLU A 88 -8.01 -11.27 -8.62
N ALA A 89 -7.66 -12.34 -7.92
CA ALA A 89 -7.64 -12.37 -6.45
C ALA A 89 -6.64 -11.35 -5.88
N GLY A 90 -5.43 -11.27 -6.44
CA GLY A 90 -4.41 -10.31 -6.03
C GLY A 90 -4.80 -8.86 -6.33
N ARG A 91 -5.43 -8.61 -7.48
CA ARG A 91 -6.00 -7.28 -7.80
C ARG A 91 -7.13 -6.91 -6.84
N ALA A 92 -8.04 -7.84 -6.57
CA ALA A 92 -9.17 -7.63 -5.66
C ALA A 92 -8.70 -7.33 -4.22
N ASP A 93 -7.74 -8.08 -3.68
CA ASP A 93 -7.17 -7.77 -2.36
C ASP A 93 -6.56 -6.37 -2.36
N ARG A 94 -5.76 -6.01 -3.38
CA ARG A 94 -5.18 -4.66 -3.43
C ARG A 94 -6.22 -3.55 -3.50
N ARG A 95 -7.31 -3.73 -4.26
CA ARG A 95 -8.46 -2.80 -4.30
C ARG A 95 -9.13 -2.67 -2.94
N ASP A 96 -9.43 -3.78 -2.28
CA ASP A 96 -10.09 -3.79 -0.98
C ASP A 96 -9.25 -3.09 0.09
N ARG A 97 -7.93 -3.31 0.08
CA ARG A 97 -6.99 -2.65 1.01
C ARG A 97 -6.88 -1.16 0.73
N ALA A 98 -6.83 -0.76 -0.55
CA ALA A 98 -6.85 0.64 -0.95
C ALA A 98 -8.14 1.33 -0.50
N ARG A 99 -9.31 0.71 -0.72
CA ARG A 99 -10.61 1.23 -0.30
C ARG A 99 -10.65 1.45 1.21
N ARG A 100 -10.25 0.47 2.02
CA ARG A 100 -10.18 0.59 3.49
C ARG A 100 -9.33 1.76 3.95
N VAL A 101 -8.21 2.04 3.26
CA VAL A 101 -7.37 3.20 3.57
C VAL A 101 -8.07 4.50 3.19
N LEU A 102 -8.66 4.57 2.00
CA LEU A 102 -9.32 5.78 1.49
C LEU A 102 -10.63 6.11 2.21
N GLU A 103 -11.29 5.12 2.82
CA GLU A 103 -12.40 5.33 3.76
C GLU A 103 -11.94 6.00 5.07
N ARG A 104 -10.71 5.75 5.51
CA ARG A 104 -10.09 6.44 6.66
C ARG A 104 -9.44 7.77 6.28
N ARG A 105 -9.03 7.90 5.01
CA ARG A 105 -8.37 9.08 4.44
C ARG A 105 -8.99 9.43 3.10
N THR A 106 -10.06 10.20 3.17
CA THR A 106 -10.78 10.64 1.98
C THR A 106 -9.81 11.38 1.05
N PRO A 107 -9.72 10.96 -0.22
CA PRO A 107 -8.88 11.66 -1.17
C PRO A 107 -9.42 13.06 -1.45
N GLY A 108 -8.54 13.93 -1.94
CA GLY A 108 -8.95 15.29 -2.33
C GLY A 108 -9.96 15.29 -3.48
N PRO A 109 -10.56 16.45 -3.80
CA PRO A 109 -11.68 16.58 -4.74
C PRO A 109 -11.36 16.14 -6.19
N LYS A 110 -10.07 15.95 -6.51
CA LYS A 110 -9.60 15.40 -7.78
C LYS A 110 -10.07 13.95 -8.00
N TRP A 111 -10.28 13.19 -6.93
CA TRP A 111 -10.57 11.77 -7.02
C TRP A 111 -11.93 11.45 -6.43
N THR A 112 -12.73 10.66 -7.16
CA THR A 112 -13.75 9.85 -6.50
C THR A 112 -13.09 8.70 -5.74
N LEU A 113 -13.81 8.10 -4.78
CA LEU A 113 -13.29 6.94 -4.06
C LEU A 113 -12.94 5.80 -5.02
N ASP A 114 -13.83 5.52 -5.98
CA ASP A 114 -13.66 4.40 -6.91
C ASP A 114 -12.52 4.65 -7.89
N ASP A 115 -12.39 5.87 -8.43
CA ASP A 115 -11.26 6.23 -9.30
C ASP A 115 -9.93 6.14 -8.58
N ALA A 116 -9.86 6.57 -7.32
CA ALA A 116 -8.66 6.45 -6.51
C ALA A 116 -8.29 4.98 -6.22
N VAL A 117 -9.28 4.14 -5.94
CA VAL A 117 -9.07 2.70 -5.72
C VAL A 117 -8.50 2.04 -6.98
N GLU A 118 -9.09 2.31 -8.14
CA GLU A 118 -8.60 1.76 -9.42
C GLU A 118 -7.22 2.31 -9.78
N ALA A 119 -6.95 3.60 -9.54
CA ALA A 119 -5.63 4.19 -9.77
C ALA A 119 -4.52 3.59 -8.88
N ILE A 120 -4.87 3.09 -7.68
CA ILE A 120 -3.91 2.42 -6.79
C ILE A 120 -3.70 0.95 -7.17
N ALA A 121 -4.73 0.29 -7.70
CA ALA A 121 -4.74 -1.16 -7.95
C ALA A 121 -4.45 -1.58 -9.40
N GLY A 122 -4.55 -0.66 -10.37
CA GLY A 122 -4.26 -0.87 -11.80
C GLY A 122 -2.78 -1.06 -12.12
#